data_AF-A0A924HG73-F1
#
_entry.id   AF-A0A924HG73-F1
#
_cell.length_a   1.000
_cell.length_b   1.000
_cell.length_c   1.000
_cell.angle_alpha   90.00
_cell.angle_beta   90.00
_cell.angle_gamma   90.00
#
_symmetry.space_group_name_H-M   'P 1'
#
loop_
_entity.id
_entity.type
_entity.pdbx_description
1 polymer ?
#
loop_
_entity_poly.entity_id
_entity_poly.type
_entity_poly.pdbx_seq_one_letter_code
_entity_poly.pdbx_strand_id
1 'polypeptide(L)'
;MGYAKERGKFEKLTSKFSGLKNYDDKSLTIITDIFEQYSHSVRILKNKNPEEFTKLYQNDLEQVKLAKLALKKGEEADREDNFIKYRDSLLGALNSAITATKEII
;
A
#
# COMPACT_ATOMS: atom_id res chain seq x y z
N MET A 1 5.93 18.47 -14.08
CA MET A 1 5.22 17.54 -13.18
C MET A 1 6.14 16.37 -12.82
N GLY A 2 6.82 16.45 -11.67
CA GLY A 2 7.94 15.54 -11.33
C GLY A 2 7.56 14.07 -11.07
N TYR A 3 6.31 13.77 -10.70
CA TYR A 3 5.91 12.46 -10.15
C TYR A 3 4.74 11.77 -10.87
N ALA A 4 4.38 12.22 -12.08
CA ALA A 4 3.25 11.68 -12.83
C ALA A 4 3.38 10.17 -13.14
N LYS A 5 4.62 9.69 -13.33
CA LYS A 5 4.92 8.28 -13.58
C LYS A 5 4.60 7.40 -12.37
N GLU A 6 5.08 7.78 -11.20
CA GLU A 6 4.81 7.07 -9.94
C GLU A 6 3.33 7.13 -9.56
N ARG A 7 2.69 8.29 -9.74
CA ARG A 7 1.24 8.45 -9.54
C ARG A 7 0.43 7.46 -10.39
N GLY A 8 0.73 7.37 -11.69
CA GLY A 8 0.04 6.44 -12.58
C GLY A 8 0.26 4.97 -12.22
N LYS A 9 1.36 4.62 -11.54
CA LYS A 9 1.53 3.26 -10.97
C LYS A 9 0.58 3.04 -9.80
N PHE A 10 0.48 3.99 -8.87
CA PHE A 10 -0.41 3.85 -7.72
C PHE A 10 -1.87 3.75 -8.14
N GLU A 11 -2.33 4.57 -9.10
CA GLU A 11 -3.70 4.51 -9.64
C GLU A 11 -4.00 3.15 -10.31
N LYS A 12 -3.02 2.53 -10.96
CA LYS A 12 -3.16 1.17 -11.50
C LYS A 12 -3.19 0.10 -10.42
N LEU A 13 -2.52 0.32 -9.29
CA LEU A 13 -2.55 -0.61 -8.16
C LEU A 13 -3.88 -0.54 -7.42
N THR A 14 -4.46 0.65 -7.22
CA THR A 14 -5.75 0.79 -6.54
C THR A 14 -6.90 0.13 -7.30
N SER A 15 -6.88 0.10 -8.64
CA SER A 15 -7.92 -0.58 -9.43
C SER A 15 -8.01 -2.09 -9.18
N LYS A 16 -6.91 -2.72 -8.73
CA LYS A 16 -6.85 -4.15 -8.39
C LYS A 16 -7.61 -4.50 -7.09
N PHE A 17 -7.97 -3.53 -6.25
CA PHE A 17 -8.63 -3.77 -4.96
C PHE A 17 -10.09 -4.21 -5.07
N SER A 18 -10.75 -3.96 -6.20
CA SER A 18 -12.15 -4.34 -6.42
C SER A 18 -12.41 -5.86 -6.25
N GLY A 19 -11.38 -6.69 -6.48
CA GLY A 19 -11.42 -8.14 -6.30
C GLY A 19 -10.97 -8.65 -4.93
N LEU A 20 -10.47 -7.79 -4.04
CA LEU A 20 -9.90 -8.17 -2.74
C LEU A 20 -10.96 -8.09 -1.64
N LYS A 21 -11.95 -8.98 -1.66
CA LYS A 21 -13.05 -8.92 -0.68
C LYS A 21 -12.78 -9.76 0.55
N ASN A 22 -12.37 -11.01 0.35
CA ASN A 22 -12.23 -12.01 1.40
C ASN A 22 -10.80 -12.53 1.48
N TYR A 23 -10.46 -13.20 2.59
CA TYR A 23 -9.22 -13.93 2.71
C TYR A 23 -9.27 -15.24 1.89
N ASP A 24 -8.44 -15.31 0.86
CA ASP A 24 -8.19 -16.51 0.05
C ASP A 24 -6.82 -16.43 -0.63
N ASP A 25 -6.31 -17.55 -1.16
CA ASP A 25 -4.98 -17.63 -1.77
C ASP A 25 -4.77 -16.66 -2.96
N LYS A 26 -5.81 -16.44 -3.75
CA LYS A 26 -5.75 -15.52 -4.89
C LYS A 26 -5.68 -14.08 -4.39
N SER A 27 -6.50 -13.73 -3.39
CA SER A 27 -6.51 -12.43 -2.73
C SER A 27 -5.16 -12.15 -2.05
N LEU A 28 -4.56 -13.15 -1.39
CA LEU A 28 -3.23 -13.07 -0.80
C LEU A 28 -2.11 -12.83 -1.82
N THR A 29 -2.18 -13.53 -2.96
CA THR A 29 -1.22 -13.36 -4.05
C THR A 29 -1.27 -11.94 -4.60
N ILE A 30 -2.48 -11.45 -4.88
CA ILE A 30 -2.69 -10.11 -5.44
C ILE A 30 -2.27 -9.02 -4.46
N ILE A 31 -2.68 -9.09 -3.19
CA ILE A 31 -2.33 -8.04 -2.21
C ILE A 31 -0.82 -8.00 -1.93
N THR A 32 -0.14 -9.15 -1.98
CA THR A 32 1.31 -9.23 -1.82
C THR A 32 2.04 -8.53 -2.96
N ASP A 33 1.64 -8.79 -4.21
CA ASP A 33 2.17 -8.10 -5.41
C ASP A 33 1.95 -6.57 -5.30
N ILE A 34 0.75 -6.14 -4.92
CA ILE A 34 0.43 -4.72 -4.74
C ILE A 34 1.36 -4.09 -3.69
N PHE A 35 1.55 -4.76 -2.55
CA PHE A 35 2.39 -4.24 -1.47
C PHE A 35 3.85 -4.09 -1.89
N GLU A 36 4.41 -5.06 -2.61
CA GLU A 36 5.79 -5.00 -3.09
C GLU A 36 5.99 -3.82 -4.04
N GLN A 37 5.07 -3.64 -4.99
CA GLN A 37 5.12 -2.53 -5.93
C GLN A 37 4.92 -1.16 -5.24
N TYR A 38 4.02 -1.08 -4.27
CA TYR A 38 3.80 0.11 -3.45
C TYR A 38 5.06 0.46 -2.64
N SER A 39 5.59 -0.50 -1.88
CA SER A 39 6.76 -0.31 -1.02
C SER A 39 7.98 0.15 -1.81
N HIS A 40 8.22 -0.47 -2.97
CA HIS A 40 9.30 -0.09 -3.86
C HIS A 40 9.13 1.34 -4.38
N SER A 41 7.93 1.70 -4.82
CA SER A 41 7.64 3.03 -5.38
C SER A 41 7.74 4.14 -4.33
N VAL A 42 7.27 3.91 -3.09
CA VAL A 42 7.43 4.87 -1.98
C VAL A 42 8.90 5.08 -1.63
N ARG A 43 9.71 4.01 -1.65
CA ARG A 43 11.16 4.14 -1.42
C ARG A 43 11.84 4.98 -2.50
N ILE A 44 11.45 4.83 -3.76
CA ILE A 44 11.94 5.68 -4.86
C ILE A 44 11.57 7.14 -4.62
N LEU A 45 10.30 7.42 -4.26
CA LEU A 45 9.83 8.78 -3.98
C LEU A 45 10.60 9.41 -2.82
N LYS A 46 10.75 8.70 -1.70
CA LYS A 46 11.58 9.14 -0.56
C LYS A 46 13.00 9.46 -1.00
N ASN A 47 13.62 8.63 -1.83
CA ASN A 47 14.99 8.88 -2.27
C ASN A 47 15.10 10.09 -3.21
N LYS A 48 14.04 10.41 -3.97
CA LYS A 48 14.00 11.56 -4.88
C LYS A 48 13.73 12.87 -4.15
N ASN A 49 12.80 12.87 -3.21
CA ASN A 49 12.48 14.02 -2.38
C ASN A 49 12.15 13.56 -0.94
N PRO A 50 13.18 13.45 -0.08
CA PRO A 50 13.01 12.95 1.28
C PRO A 50 12.09 13.83 2.14
N GLU A 51 12.14 15.15 1.94
CA GLU A 51 11.38 16.10 2.76
C GLU A 51 9.87 15.87 2.61
N GLU A 52 9.41 15.69 1.37
CA GLU A 52 7.99 15.49 1.06
C GLU A 52 7.50 14.06 1.36
N PHE A 53 8.34 13.04 1.10
CA PHE A 53 7.88 11.65 1.07
C PHE A 53 8.32 10.79 2.25
N THR A 54 9.07 11.34 3.22
CA THR A 54 9.44 10.60 4.44
C THR A 54 8.22 10.17 5.23
N LYS A 55 7.15 10.98 5.27
CA LYS A 55 5.89 10.63 5.94
C LYS A 55 5.27 9.35 5.35
N LEU A 56 5.20 9.24 4.03
CA LEU A 56 4.68 8.02 3.36
C LEU A 56 5.51 6.79 3.73
N TYR A 57 6.83 6.94 3.87
CA TYR A 57 7.73 5.83 4.16
C TYR A 57 7.73 5.41 5.64
N GLN A 58 7.74 6.37 6.57
CA GLN A 58 7.85 6.10 8.01
C GLN A 58 6.50 5.81 8.66
N ASN A 59 5.41 6.39 8.15
CA ASN A 59 4.09 6.21 8.73
C ASN A 59 3.29 5.19 7.92
N ASP A 60 2.90 5.56 6.69
CA ASP A 60 1.92 4.78 5.92
C ASP A 60 2.45 3.39 5.57
N LEU A 61 3.67 3.30 5.02
CA LEU A 61 4.30 2.02 4.71
C LEU A 61 4.54 1.16 5.97
N GLU A 62 4.84 1.78 7.11
CA GLU A 62 5.07 1.03 8.35
C GLU A 62 3.77 0.48 8.93
N GLN A 63 2.68 1.25 8.90
CA GLN A 63 1.35 0.77 9.29
C GLN A 63 0.90 -0.41 8.43
N VAL A 64 1.13 -0.33 7.12
CA VAL A 64 0.83 -1.44 6.19
C VAL A 64 1.64 -2.68 6.53
N LYS A 65 2.92 -2.54 6.89
CA LYS A 65 3.76 -3.68 7.32
C LYS A 65 3.26 -4.29 8.62
N LEU A 66 2.81 -3.48 9.57
CA LEU A 66 2.23 -3.98 10.83
C LEU A 66 0.96 -4.79 10.57
N ALA A 67 0.07 -4.31 9.69
CA ALA A 67 -1.13 -5.05 9.31
C ALA A 67 -0.79 -6.36 8.56
N LYS A 68 0.20 -6.33 7.66
CA LYS A 68 0.73 -7.54 7.00
C LYS A 68 1.30 -8.54 8.01
N LEU A 69 2.01 -8.05 9.03
CA LEU A 69 2.60 -8.88 10.08
C LEU A 69 1.52 -9.50 10.96
N ALA A 70 0.46 -8.75 11.30
CA ALA A 70 -0.69 -9.24 12.04
C ALA A 70 -1.40 -10.37 11.27
N LEU A 71 -1.60 -10.21 9.96
CA LEU A 71 -2.14 -11.29 9.11
C LEU A 71 -1.25 -12.53 9.12
N LYS A 72 0.08 -12.37 9.07
CA LYS A 72 1.02 -13.50 9.07
C LYS A 72 1.07 -14.25 10.41
N LYS A 73 0.91 -13.53 11.53
CA LYS A 73 1.03 -14.07 12.89
C LYS A 73 -0.31 -14.44 13.53
N GLY A 74 -1.41 -13.96 12.97
CA GLY A 74 -2.75 -14.15 13.51
C GLY A 74 -3.17 -15.61 13.50
N GLU A 75 -4.05 -15.94 14.44
CA GLU A 75 -4.71 -17.24 14.48
C GLU A 75 -5.69 -17.38 13.31
N GLU A 76 -6.10 -18.61 13.02
CA GLU A 76 -7.02 -18.88 11.90
C GLU A 76 -8.34 -18.12 12.03
N ALA A 77 -8.86 -17.98 13.26
CA ALA A 77 -10.07 -17.22 13.57
C ALA A 77 -9.96 -15.72 13.22
N ASP A 78 -8.75 -15.15 13.22
CA ASP A 78 -8.52 -13.72 12.99
C ASP A 78 -8.08 -13.41 11.54
N ARG A 79 -7.89 -14.43 10.68
CA ARG A 79 -7.29 -14.24 9.35
C ARG A 79 -8.11 -13.31 8.45
N GLU A 80 -9.42 -13.49 8.42
CA GLU A 80 -10.32 -12.67 7.61
C GLU A 80 -10.25 -11.20 8.05
N ASP A 81 -10.40 -10.95 9.35
CA ASP A 81 -10.33 -9.60 9.92
C ASP A 81 -8.97 -8.94 9.71
N ASN A 82 -7.88 -9.69 9.90
CA ASN A 82 -6.53 -9.18 9.68
C ASN A 82 -6.25 -8.92 8.19
N PHE A 83 -6.84 -9.72 7.30
CA PHE A 83 -6.75 -9.50 5.86
C PHE A 83 -7.48 -8.23 5.45
N ILE A 84 -8.70 -8.02 5.94
CA ILE A 84 -9.48 -6.80 5.74
C ILE A 84 -8.70 -5.57 6.22
N LYS A 85 -8.13 -5.63 7.43
CA LYS A 85 -7.29 -4.54 7.97
C LYS A 85 -6.06 -4.27 7.10
N TYR A 86 -5.38 -5.32 6.63
CA TYR A 86 -4.22 -5.17 5.75
C TYR A 86 -4.60 -4.55 4.40
N ARG A 87 -5.68 -5.03 3.79
CA ARG A 87 -6.24 -4.48 2.56
C ARG A 87 -6.55 -2.99 2.71
N ASP A 88 -7.35 -2.64 3.71
CA ASP A 88 -7.82 -1.27 3.87
C ASP A 88 -6.67 -0.32 4.21
N SER A 89 -5.71 -0.78 5.02
CA SER A 89 -4.47 -0.04 5.30
C SER A 89 -3.67 0.22 4.02
N LEU A 90 -3.45 -0.80 3.19
CA LEU A 90 -2.68 -0.65 1.95
C LEU A 90 -3.41 0.22 0.91
N LEU A 91 -4.73 0.11 0.81
CA LEU A 91 -5.53 0.98 -0.05
C LEU A 91 -5.45 2.44 0.41
N GLY A 92 -5.58 2.69 1.72
CA GLY A 92 -5.42 4.01 2.31
C GLY A 92 -4.04 4.60 2.02
N ALA A 93 -2.99 3.80 2.17
CA ALA A 93 -1.61 4.20 1.90
C ALA A 93 -1.34 4.52 0.42
N LEU A 94 -1.97 3.78 -0.50
CA LEU A 94 -1.93 4.07 -1.94
C LEU A 94 -2.64 5.40 -2.26
N ASN A 95 -3.81 5.63 -1.70
CA ASN A 95 -4.57 6.87 -1.91
C ASN A 95 -3.81 8.08 -1.36
N SER A 96 -3.20 7.95 -0.17
CA SER A 96 -2.30 8.96 0.43
C SER A 96 -1.14 9.30 -0.51
N ALA A 97 -0.48 8.28 -1.09
CA ALA A 97 0.61 8.49 -2.05
C ALA A 97 0.15 9.15 -3.36
N ILE A 98 -1.04 8.83 -3.87
CA ILE A 98 -1.63 9.49 -5.04
C ILE A 98 -1.87 10.98 -4.76
N THR A 99 -2.39 11.32 -3.58
CA THR A 99 -2.62 12.70 -3.17
C THR A 99 -1.31 13.46 -3.04
N ALA A 100 -0.33 12.92 -2.30
CA ALA A 100 0.97 13.56 -2.13
C ALA A 100 1.67 13.84 -3.48
N THR A 101 1.58 12.90 -4.43
CA THR A 101 2.15 13.08 -5.77
C THR A 101 1.37 14.04 -6.68
N LYS A 102 0.17 14.48 -6.29
CA LYS A 102 -0.62 15.54 -6.96
C LYS A 102 -0.35 16.92 -6.39
N GLU A 103 -0.20 17.03 -5.07
CA GLU A 103 -0.06 18.30 -4.36
C GLU A 103 1.31 18.96 -4.58
N ILE A 104 2.34 18.16 -4.87
CA ILE A 104 3.68 18.67 -5.20
C ILE A 104 3.70 19.15 -6.66
N ILE A 105 3.35 20.43 -6.85
CA ILE A 105 3.42 21.18 -8.11
C ILE A 105 4.73 21.96 -8.18
#